data_AF-A0A0Q6GYX8-F1
#
_entry.id   AF-A0A0Q6GYX8-F1
#
_cell.length_a   1.000
_cell.length_b   1.000
_cell.length_c   1.000
_cell.angle_alpha   90.00
_cell.angle_beta   90.00
_cell.angle_gamma   90.00
#
_symmetry.space_group_name_H-M   'P 1'
#
loop_
_entity.id
_entity.type
_entity.pdbx_description
1 polymer ?
#
loop_
_entity_poly.entity_id
_entity_poly.type
_entity_poly.pdbx_seq_one_letter_code
_entity_poly.pdbx_strand_id
1 'polypeptide(L)'
;MASNSKRAVLSNEGDSVTVFHDGRIKVTSRDHRWEIVEVGRHSALGQYVTLGVGRPLSASETATAAAPTADYTVALTPDRETEVAGTVAATNGTFIQFLHNGSITVGSDGRDIAETFNTGPEANSEIVSVRGGSVTVTFRGSYRPSSLREHDFLVDIPSPEKPALNRLHPGEHESRAGKVGPFR
;
A
#
# COMPACT_ATOMS: atom_id res chain seq x y z
N MET A 1 22.68 15.33 -3.90
CA MET A 1 21.56 14.77 -3.10
C MET A 1 21.00 13.59 -3.88
N ALA A 2 21.16 12.36 -3.39
CA ALA A 2 20.64 11.20 -4.10
C ALA A 2 19.10 11.26 -4.10
N SER A 3 18.53 11.30 -5.30
CA SER A 3 17.10 11.22 -5.54
C SER A 3 16.55 9.96 -4.86
N ASN A 4 15.35 10.06 -4.29
CA ASN A 4 14.63 8.97 -3.63
C ASN A 4 14.05 7.97 -4.67
N SER A 5 14.85 7.66 -5.71
CA SER A 5 14.51 7.05 -7.00
C SER A 5 14.56 5.52 -7.01
N LYS A 6 14.37 4.86 -5.87
CA LYS A 6 14.42 3.40 -5.74
C LYS A 6 13.06 2.86 -5.31
N ARG A 7 12.06 3.01 -6.19
CA ARG A 7 10.69 2.52 -6.00
C ARG A 7 9.99 2.34 -7.34
N ALA A 8 9.02 1.44 -7.38
CA ALA A 8 8.01 1.40 -8.43
C ALA A 8 6.70 2.05 -7.92
N VAL A 9 5.97 2.71 -8.80
CA VAL A 9 4.66 3.31 -8.54
C VAL A 9 3.64 2.62 -9.43
N LEU A 10 2.63 2.03 -8.81
CA LEU A 10 1.51 1.39 -9.47
C LEU A 10 0.27 2.27 -9.27
N SER A 11 -0.71 2.20 -10.17
CA SER A 11 -1.96 2.95 -10.03
C SER A 11 -3.17 2.17 -10.52
N ASN A 12 -4.34 2.47 -9.97
CA ASN A 12 -5.66 2.07 -10.49
C ASN A 12 -6.43 3.30 -11.02
N GLU A 13 -5.72 4.30 -11.55
CA GLU A 13 -6.22 5.58 -12.07
C GLU A 13 -6.73 6.60 -11.03
N GLY A 14 -7.10 6.16 -9.83
CA GLY A 14 -7.42 7.05 -8.69
C GLY A 14 -6.38 7.02 -7.57
N ASP A 15 -5.99 5.81 -7.20
CA ASP A 15 -5.05 5.53 -6.13
C ASP A 15 -3.68 5.13 -6.66
N SER A 16 -2.71 5.15 -5.75
CA SER A 16 -1.33 4.80 -6.03
C SER A 16 -0.78 3.83 -5.01
N VAL A 17 -0.01 2.85 -5.48
CA VAL A 17 0.74 1.91 -4.65
C VAL A 17 2.22 2.10 -4.94
N THR A 18 2.96 2.56 -3.95
CA THR A 18 4.41 2.67 -4.02
C THR A 18 5.05 1.41 -3.46
N VAL A 19 5.83 0.71 -4.28
CA VAL A 19 6.65 -0.42 -3.90
C VAL A 19 8.09 0.05 -3.70
N PHE A 20 8.54 0.10 -2.45
CA PHE A 20 9.90 0.53 -2.13
C PHE A 20 10.90 -0.62 -2.30
N HIS A 21 12.13 -0.32 -2.69
CA HIS A 21 13.21 -1.31 -2.79
C HIS A 21 13.56 -1.99 -1.45
N ASP A 22 13.16 -1.42 -0.32
CA ASP A 22 13.30 -2.05 1.01
C ASP A 22 12.14 -3.02 1.34
N GLY A 23 11.25 -3.28 0.38
CA GLY A 23 10.13 -4.20 0.49
C GLY A 23 8.91 -3.66 1.21
N ARG A 24 8.90 -2.38 1.62
CA ARG A 24 7.68 -1.73 2.11
C ARG A 24 6.73 -1.45 0.95
N ILE A 25 5.44 -1.49 1.24
CA ILE A 25 4.38 -1.14 0.30
C ILE A 25 3.58 -0.01 0.90
N LYS A 26 3.42 1.10 0.19
CA LYS A 26 2.59 2.21 0.61
C LYS A 26 1.45 2.41 -0.37
N VAL A 27 0.23 2.24 0.10
CA VAL A 27 -0.99 2.55 -0.62
C VAL A 27 -1.43 3.96 -0.26
N THR A 28 -1.77 4.78 -1.25
CA THR A 28 -2.16 6.18 -1.09
C THR A 28 -3.35 6.52 -1.95
N SER A 29 -4.32 7.19 -1.36
CA SER A 29 -5.43 7.83 -2.05
C SER A 29 -5.38 9.34 -1.85
N ARG A 30 -5.92 10.08 -2.82
CA ARG A 30 -6.12 11.53 -2.71
C ARG A 30 -7.52 11.91 -2.28
N ASP A 31 -8.47 10.98 -2.39
CA ASP A 31 -9.90 11.26 -2.32
C ASP A 31 -10.58 10.58 -1.13
N HIS A 32 -9.98 9.54 -0.57
CA HIS A 32 -10.54 8.83 0.58
C HIS A 32 -9.48 8.39 1.59
N ARG A 33 -9.96 7.90 2.74
CA ARG A 33 -9.16 7.15 3.71
C ARG A 33 -9.17 5.67 3.36
N TRP A 34 -8.13 4.96 3.79
CA TRP A 34 -8.08 3.51 3.68
C TRP A 34 -8.55 2.86 4.97
N GLU A 35 -9.32 1.80 4.83
CA GLU A 35 -9.76 0.94 5.92
C GLU A 35 -9.17 -0.46 5.74
N ILE A 36 -8.68 -1.04 6.82
CA ILE A 36 -8.24 -2.44 6.80
C ILE A 36 -9.51 -3.28 6.96
N VAL A 37 -9.97 -3.90 5.87
CA VAL A 37 -11.23 -4.65 5.84
C VAL A 37 -11.01 -6.13 6.12
N GLU A 38 -9.84 -6.65 5.79
CA GLU A 38 -9.50 -8.06 6.01
C GLU A 38 -8.01 -8.22 6.28
N VAL A 39 -7.68 -9.14 7.19
CA VAL A 39 -6.32 -9.62 7.42
C VAL A 39 -6.38 -11.14 7.41
N GLY A 40 -5.57 -11.77 6.57
CA GLY A 40 -5.65 -13.21 6.36
C GLY A 40 -4.31 -13.87 6.08
N ARG A 41 -4.37 -15.19 5.95
CA ARG A 41 -3.29 -16.03 5.42
C ARG A 41 -3.77 -16.63 4.12
N HIS A 42 -2.95 -16.52 3.07
CA HIS A 42 -3.23 -17.15 1.78
C HIS A 42 -2.33 -18.38 1.55
N SER A 43 -1.26 -18.52 2.35
CA SER A 43 -0.42 -19.72 2.43
C SER A 43 -0.03 -20.00 3.88
N ALA A 44 0.60 -21.15 4.14
CA ALA A 44 1.10 -21.51 5.47
C ALA A 44 2.11 -20.48 6.04
N LEU A 45 2.85 -19.80 5.17
CA LEU A 45 3.91 -18.84 5.53
C LEU A 45 3.57 -17.39 5.17
N GLY A 46 2.50 -17.16 4.39
CA GLY A 46 2.20 -15.89 3.77
C GLY A 46 0.92 -15.24 4.29
N GLN A 47 1.05 -13.98 4.73
CA GLN A 47 -0.07 -13.14 5.14
C GLN A 47 -0.41 -12.08 4.10
N TYR A 48 -1.64 -11.62 4.14
CA TYR A 48 -2.14 -10.50 3.36
C TYR A 48 -3.05 -9.60 4.19
N VAL A 49 -3.21 -8.38 3.71
CA VAL A 49 -4.19 -7.40 4.19
C VAL A 49 -4.95 -6.84 2.99
N THR A 50 -6.27 -6.77 3.09
CA THR A 50 -7.12 -6.11 2.10
C THR A 50 -7.48 -4.72 2.63
N LEU A 51 -7.20 -3.72 1.81
CA LEU A 51 -7.48 -2.32 2.08
C LEU A 51 -8.72 -1.91 1.27
N GLY A 52 -9.78 -1.56 1.97
CA GLY A 52 -11.01 -1.04 1.38
C GLY A 52 -11.01 0.47 1.29
N VAL A 53 -11.81 0.97 0.34
CA VAL A 53 -12.15 2.40 0.21
C VAL A 53 -13.01 2.79 1.42
N GLY A 54 -12.42 3.55 2.34
CA GLY A 54 -13.11 4.09 3.51
C GLY A 54 -13.78 5.43 3.23
N ARG A 55 -14.00 6.22 4.29
CA ARG A 55 -14.67 7.52 4.14
C ARG A 55 -13.96 8.47 3.14
N PRO A 56 -14.72 9.26 2.35
CA PRO A 56 -14.15 10.34 1.55
C PRO A 56 -13.44 11.40 2.40
N LEU A 57 -12.43 12.03 1.80
CA LEU A 57 -11.75 13.19 2.36
C LEU A 57 -12.58 14.45 2.08
N SER A 58 -12.66 15.32 3.07
CA SER A 58 -13.19 16.68 2.86
C SER A 58 -12.21 17.53 2.05
N ALA A 59 -12.66 18.66 1.51
CA ALA A 59 -11.81 19.55 0.69
C ALA A 59 -10.55 20.05 1.41
N SER A 60 -10.61 20.20 2.75
CA SER A 60 -9.45 20.56 3.58
C SER A 60 -8.50 19.39 3.86
N GLU A 61 -8.95 18.16 3.59
CA GLU A 61 -8.19 16.91 3.76
C GLU A 61 -7.62 16.39 2.43
N THR A 62 -8.14 16.83 1.29
CA THR A 62 -7.71 16.40 -0.05
C THR A 62 -6.25 16.75 -0.31
N ALA A 63 -5.50 15.76 -0.83
CA ALA A 63 -4.08 15.94 -1.14
C ALA A 63 -3.87 17.03 -2.21
N THR A 64 -2.97 17.98 -1.94
CA THR A 64 -2.63 19.06 -2.88
C THR A 64 -1.48 18.70 -3.83
N ALA A 65 -0.64 17.73 -3.47
CA ALA A 65 0.46 17.28 -4.32
C ALA A 65 -0.05 16.55 -5.56
N ALA A 66 0.61 16.75 -6.72
CA ALA A 66 0.30 16.01 -7.94
C ALA A 66 0.44 14.49 -7.72
N ALA A 67 -0.40 13.72 -8.42
CA ALA A 67 -0.29 12.27 -8.42
C ALA A 67 1.07 11.89 -9.04
N PRO A 68 1.80 10.91 -8.45
CA PRO A 68 3.02 10.43 -9.06
C PRO A 68 2.71 9.77 -10.42
N THR A 69 3.62 9.93 -11.38
CA THR A 69 3.56 9.14 -12.62
C THR A 69 3.70 7.65 -12.27
N ALA A 70 2.76 6.83 -12.74
CA ALA A 70 2.78 5.40 -12.53
C ALA A 70 3.69 4.70 -13.55
N ASP A 71 4.42 3.69 -13.09
CA ASP A 71 5.18 2.75 -13.92
C ASP A 71 4.26 1.67 -14.52
N TYR A 72 3.14 1.39 -13.83
CA TYR A 72 2.12 0.44 -14.27
C TYR A 72 0.74 0.89 -13.79
N THR A 73 -0.26 0.80 -14.67
CA THR A 73 -1.64 1.20 -14.38
C THR A 73 -2.59 0.04 -14.66
N VAL A 74 -3.48 -0.24 -13.70
CA VAL A 74 -4.54 -1.23 -13.82
C VAL A 74 -5.87 -0.53 -14.04
N ALA A 75 -6.57 -0.88 -15.11
CA ALA A 75 -7.92 -0.37 -15.34
C ALA A 75 -8.95 -1.15 -14.49
N LEU A 76 -9.87 -0.42 -13.86
CA LEU A 76 -10.95 -1.03 -13.07
C LEU A 76 -12.25 -1.07 -13.88
N THR A 77 -13.07 -2.10 -13.66
CA THR A 77 -14.41 -2.26 -14.23
C THR A 77 -15.37 -2.48 -13.05
N PRO A 78 -16.02 -1.42 -12.52
CA PRO A 78 -16.70 -1.46 -11.22
C PRO A 78 -17.80 -2.52 -11.07
N ASP A 79 -18.40 -2.97 -12.17
CA ASP A 79 -19.44 -4.01 -12.23
C ASP A 79 -18.92 -5.42 -11.88
N ARG A 80 -17.60 -5.63 -11.87
CA ARG A 80 -16.97 -6.90 -11.48
C ARG A 80 -16.59 -6.98 -10.01
N GLU A 81 -16.95 -5.97 -9.23
CA GLU A 81 -16.84 -5.93 -7.77
C GLU A 81 -15.49 -6.43 -7.20
N THR A 82 -15.47 -7.57 -6.50
CA THR A 82 -14.30 -8.08 -5.78
C THR A 82 -13.36 -8.92 -6.64
N GLU A 83 -13.64 -9.07 -7.93
CA GLU A 83 -12.74 -9.75 -8.85
C GLU A 83 -11.40 -9.01 -9.00
N VAL A 84 -10.34 -9.77 -9.23
CA VAL A 84 -8.99 -9.24 -9.41
C VAL A 84 -8.88 -8.57 -10.79
N ALA A 85 -8.66 -7.27 -10.79
CA ALA A 85 -8.43 -6.45 -11.97
C ALA A 85 -7.00 -6.58 -12.50
N GLY A 86 -6.04 -6.79 -11.60
CA GLY A 86 -4.64 -6.96 -11.95
C GLY A 86 -3.79 -7.36 -10.75
N THR A 87 -2.75 -8.15 -11.01
CA THR A 87 -1.80 -8.64 -10.02
C THR A 87 -0.41 -8.13 -10.33
N VAL A 88 0.23 -7.53 -9.33
CA VAL A 88 1.64 -7.14 -9.37
C VAL A 88 2.41 -7.98 -8.37
N ALA A 89 3.47 -8.63 -8.83
CA ALA A 89 4.38 -9.38 -7.97
C ALA A 89 5.68 -8.61 -7.77
N ALA A 90 6.42 -8.98 -6.72
CA ALA A 90 7.75 -8.47 -6.45
C ALA A 90 8.73 -9.63 -6.20
N THR A 91 10.00 -9.45 -6.57
CA THR A 91 11.02 -10.53 -6.50
C THR A 91 11.34 -11.00 -5.06
N ASN A 92 10.82 -10.33 -4.03
CA ASN A 92 10.91 -10.76 -2.64
C ASN A 92 9.67 -11.55 -2.17
N GLY A 93 8.77 -11.92 -3.09
CA GLY A 93 7.53 -12.62 -2.80
C GLY A 93 6.39 -11.74 -2.30
N THR A 94 6.54 -10.41 -2.26
CA THR A 94 5.40 -9.50 -2.07
C THR A 94 4.50 -9.55 -3.30
N PHE A 95 3.19 -9.47 -3.10
CA PHE A 95 2.21 -9.29 -4.17
C PHE A 95 1.21 -8.19 -3.81
N ILE A 96 0.63 -7.60 -4.84
CA ILE A 96 -0.42 -6.58 -4.79
C ILE A 96 -1.49 -7.00 -5.78
N GLN A 97 -2.75 -7.07 -5.33
CA GLN A 97 -3.90 -7.32 -6.19
C GLN A 97 -4.81 -6.10 -6.13
N PHE A 98 -5.10 -5.54 -7.31
CA PHE A 98 -6.11 -4.51 -7.47
C PHE A 98 -7.44 -5.20 -7.71
N LEU A 99 -8.47 -4.84 -6.94
CA LEU A 99 -9.82 -5.36 -7.12
C LEU A 99 -10.67 -4.34 -7.87
N HIS A 100 -11.63 -4.83 -8.65
CA HIS A 100 -12.48 -3.99 -9.50
C HIS A 100 -13.34 -2.97 -8.73
N ASN A 101 -13.61 -3.20 -7.44
CA ASN A 101 -14.30 -2.30 -6.54
C ASN A 101 -13.40 -1.20 -5.93
N GLY A 102 -12.14 -1.10 -6.35
CA GLY A 102 -11.17 -0.12 -5.85
C GLY A 102 -10.39 -0.56 -4.62
N SER A 103 -10.73 -1.70 -4.01
CA SER A 103 -9.95 -2.26 -2.90
C SER A 103 -8.61 -2.80 -3.39
N ILE A 104 -7.62 -2.83 -2.50
CA ILE A 104 -6.26 -3.27 -2.81
C ILE A 104 -5.82 -4.28 -1.76
N THR A 105 -5.49 -5.50 -2.20
CA THR A 105 -4.89 -6.53 -1.35
C THR A 105 -3.38 -6.47 -1.47
N VAL A 106 -2.69 -6.38 -0.33
CA VAL A 106 -1.22 -6.41 -0.24
C VAL A 106 -0.81 -7.60 0.61
N GLY A 107 0.06 -8.46 0.09
CA GLY A 107 0.51 -9.66 0.81
C GLY A 107 1.92 -10.08 0.46
N SER A 108 2.34 -11.18 1.08
CA SER A 108 3.61 -11.84 0.77
C SER A 108 3.43 -13.35 0.77
N ASP A 109 4.04 -14.06 -0.19
CA ASP A 109 3.87 -15.50 -0.36
C ASP A 109 4.59 -16.37 0.69
N GLY A 110 5.51 -15.78 1.45
CA GLY A 110 6.23 -16.49 2.52
C GLY A 110 6.69 -15.62 3.68
N ARG A 111 5.98 -14.50 3.94
CA ARG A 111 6.28 -13.64 5.09
C ARG A 111 5.00 -13.19 5.78
N ASP A 112 5.09 -13.07 7.11
CA ASP A 112 4.06 -12.47 7.95
C ASP A 112 4.10 -10.94 7.86
N ILE A 113 2.96 -10.29 8.08
CA ILE A 113 2.87 -8.84 8.21
C ILE A 113 3.55 -8.44 9.53
N ALA A 114 4.51 -7.53 9.44
CA ALA A 114 5.17 -6.94 10.60
C ALA A 114 4.31 -5.85 11.24
N GLU A 115 3.83 -4.94 10.40
CA GLU A 115 3.05 -3.77 10.80
C GLU A 115 2.28 -3.19 9.61
N THR A 116 1.06 -2.73 9.87
CA THR A 116 0.35 -1.74 9.04
C THR A 116 0.41 -0.37 9.72
N PHE A 117 0.76 0.66 8.97
CA PHE A 117 0.82 2.05 9.44
C PHE A 117 -0.17 2.89 8.64
N ASN A 118 -1.39 3.03 9.18
CA ASN A 118 -2.50 3.74 8.54
C ASN A 118 -2.49 5.21 8.98
N THR A 119 -2.24 6.11 8.04
CA THR A 119 -2.19 7.55 8.29
C THR A 119 -3.18 8.29 7.42
N GLY A 120 -3.60 9.46 7.89
CA GLY A 120 -4.40 10.38 7.10
C GLY A 120 -4.28 11.80 7.61
N PRO A 121 -4.86 12.76 6.88
CA PRO A 121 -4.90 14.17 7.30
C PRO A 121 -5.60 14.31 8.66
N GLU A 122 -4.99 15.07 9.56
CA GLU A 122 -5.60 15.43 10.83
C GLU A 122 -6.72 16.46 10.61
N ALA A 123 -7.91 16.18 11.17
CA ALA A 123 -9.04 17.08 11.04
C ALA A 123 -8.74 18.39 11.78
N ASN A 124 -8.98 19.53 11.12
CA ASN A 124 -8.76 20.88 11.64
C ASN A 124 -7.29 21.23 11.97
N SER A 125 -6.33 20.54 11.37
CA SER A 125 -4.92 20.95 11.45
C SER A 125 -4.69 22.25 10.68
N GLU A 126 -3.94 23.18 11.25
CA GLU A 126 -3.45 24.37 10.52
C GLU A 126 -2.48 24.00 9.40
N ILE A 127 -1.91 22.79 9.45
CA ILE A 127 -1.01 22.25 8.45
C ILE A 127 -1.79 21.25 7.58
N VAL A 128 -2.01 21.62 6.32
CA VAL A 128 -2.64 20.74 5.33
C VAL A 128 -1.69 19.60 5.00
N SER A 129 -2.14 18.36 5.20
CA SER A 129 -1.39 17.19 4.75
C SER A 129 -1.23 17.24 3.23
N VAL A 130 0.00 17.14 2.75
CA VAL A 130 0.29 17.03 1.32
C VAL A 130 -0.05 15.63 0.75
N ARG A 131 -0.57 14.73 1.61
CA ARG A 131 -0.88 13.33 1.31
C ARG A 131 -2.27 13.01 1.84
N GLY A 132 -3.11 12.36 1.02
CA GLY A 132 -4.45 11.95 1.44
C GLY A 132 -4.39 10.74 2.37
N GLY A 133 -5.35 9.83 2.29
CA GLY A 133 -5.31 8.59 3.06
C GLY A 133 -4.14 7.71 2.64
N SER A 134 -3.43 7.11 3.60
CA SER A 134 -2.35 6.19 3.28
C SER A 134 -2.19 5.02 4.24
N VAL A 135 -1.83 3.86 3.73
CA VAL A 135 -1.46 2.69 4.54
C VAL A 135 -0.12 2.18 4.08
N THR A 136 0.84 2.10 5.00
CA THR A 136 2.11 1.40 4.74
C THR A 136 2.07 0.00 5.32
N VAL A 137 2.31 -1.01 4.51
CA VAL A 137 2.40 -2.42 4.90
C VAL A 137 3.88 -2.83 4.89
N THR A 138 4.30 -3.46 5.98
CA THR A 138 5.67 -3.97 6.15
C THR A 138 5.62 -5.45 6.53
N PHE A 139 6.60 -6.25 6.07
CA PHE A 139 6.65 -7.69 6.30
C PHE A 139 7.85 -8.09 7.16
N ARG A 140 7.72 -9.20 7.90
CA ARG A 140 8.79 -9.77 8.73
C ARG A 140 9.70 -10.65 7.90
N GLY A 141 10.97 -10.67 8.27
CA GLY A 141 11.97 -11.55 7.65
C GLY A 141 12.32 -11.17 6.21
N SER A 142 13.15 -12.01 5.61
CA SER A 142 13.76 -11.78 4.28
C SER A 142 13.54 -12.96 3.33
N TYR A 143 12.63 -13.88 3.67
CA TYR A 143 12.33 -15.04 2.85
C TYR A 143 11.90 -14.61 1.44
N ARG A 144 12.48 -15.27 0.43
CA ARG A 144 12.12 -15.10 -0.98
C ARG A 144 11.67 -16.45 -1.54
N PRO A 145 10.45 -16.55 -2.10
CA PRO A 145 9.97 -17.79 -2.68
C PRO A 145 10.77 -18.13 -3.94
N SER A 146 10.92 -19.42 -4.23
CA SER A 146 11.60 -19.91 -5.45
C SER A 146 10.76 -19.73 -6.71
N SER A 147 9.44 -19.75 -6.57
CA SER A 147 8.47 -19.46 -7.62
C SER A 147 7.69 -18.21 -7.25
N LEU A 148 7.59 -17.26 -8.18
CA LEU A 148 6.76 -16.08 -8.01
C LEU A 148 5.32 -16.39 -8.40
N ARG A 149 4.37 -15.71 -7.75
CA ARG A 149 2.96 -15.69 -8.13
C ARG A 149 2.81 -15.24 -9.59
N GLU A 150 1.78 -15.73 -10.28
CA GLU A 150 1.35 -15.19 -11.58
C GLU A 150 1.04 -13.69 -11.46
N HIS A 151 1.48 -12.91 -12.44
CA HIS A 151 1.44 -11.45 -12.37
C HIS A 151 1.42 -10.81 -13.75
N ASP A 152 0.83 -9.63 -13.82
CA ASP A 152 0.81 -8.77 -14.99
C ASP A 152 2.02 -7.82 -15.02
N PHE A 153 2.56 -7.50 -13.84
CA PHE A 153 3.74 -6.66 -13.68
C PHE A 153 4.67 -7.19 -12.58
N LEU A 154 5.98 -7.08 -12.79
CA LEU A 154 6.99 -7.54 -11.86
C LEU A 154 7.85 -6.38 -11.38
N VAL A 155 7.92 -6.20 -10.05
CA VAL A 155 8.81 -5.24 -9.42
C VAL A 155 10.06 -5.95 -8.91
N ASP A 156 11.24 -5.49 -9.32
CA ASP A 156 12.47 -5.97 -8.72
C ASP A 156 12.73 -5.28 -7.36
N ILE A 157 12.92 -6.10 -6.33
CA ILE A 157 13.33 -5.67 -5.00
C ILE A 157 14.76 -6.17 -4.80
N PRO A 158 15.75 -5.27 -4.73
CA PRO A 158 17.15 -5.64 -4.58
C PRO A 158 17.42 -6.32 -3.23
N SER A 159 18.68 -6.68 -3.00
CA SER A 159 19.17 -7.37 -1.79
C SER A 159 18.49 -6.88 -0.50
N PRO A 160 18.23 -7.77 0.49
CA PRO A 160 17.47 -7.43 1.69
C PRO A 160 18.05 -6.20 2.42
N GLU A 161 17.39 -5.05 2.26
CA GLU A 161 17.63 -3.87 3.09
C GLU A 161 16.66 -3.89 4.26
N LYS A 162 17.10 -3.40 5.43
CA LYS A 162 16.19 -3.23 6.56
C LYS A 162 15.17 -2.14 6.17
N PRO A 163 13.85 -2.42 6.28
CA PRO A 163 12.83 -1.42 6.02
C PRO A 163 13.06 -0.14 6.82
N ALA A 164 12.94 1.01 6.16
CA ALA A 164 12.96 2.29 6.86
C ALA A 164 11.80 2.39 7.87
N LEU A 165 12.02 3.11 8.96
CA LEU A 165 10.97 3.30 9.96
C LEU A 165 9.82 4.14 9.39
N ASN A 166 8.60 3.69 9.65
CA ASN A 166 7.40 4.48 9.43
C ASN A 166 7.45 5.74 10.31
N ARG A 167 7.04 6.87 9.74
CA ARG A 167 6.98 8.17 10.43
C ARG A 167 5.77 8.95 9.97
N LEU A 168 5.19 9.73 10.89
CA LEU A 168 4.19 10.74 10.55
C LEU A 168 4.86 11.92 9.88
N HIS A 169 4.15 12.52 8.92
CA HIS A 169 4.47 13.85 8.42
C HIS A 169 3.63 14.91 9.14
N PRO A 170 4.06 16.19 9.13
CA PRO A 170 3.26 17.28 9.69
C PRO A 170 1.84 17.30 9.10
N GLY A 171 0.82 17.45 9.94
CA GLY A 171 -0.59 17.43 9.54
C GLY A 171 -1.17 16.03 9.33
N GLU A 172 -0.41 14.95 9.58
CA GLU A 172 -0.90 13.57 9.56
C GLU A 172 -1.13 13.04 10.99
N HIS A 173 -2.13 12.18 11.14
CA HIS A 173 -2.34 11.35 12.33
C HIS A 173 -2.35 9.88 11.94
N GLU A 174 -2.01 9.00 12.88
CA GLU A 174 -2.13 7.56 12.70
C GLU A 174 -3.50 7.07 13.18
N SER A 175 -4.20 6.33 12.33
CA SER A 175 -5.39 5.56 12.71
C SER A 175 -4.97 4.21 13.29
N ARG A 176 -5.45 3.91 14.50
CA ARG A 176 -5.22 2.62 15.17
C ARG A 176 -6.26 1.56 14.80
N ALA A 177 -7.33 1.93 14.09
CA ALA A 177 -8.40 1.01 13.71
C ALA A 177 -7.88 -0.06 12.74
N GLY A 178 -8.12 -1.33 13.06
CA GLY A 178 -7.69 -2.47 12.24
C GLY A 178 -6.17 -2.67 12.14
N LYS A 179 -5.38 -1.93 12.94
CA LYS A 179 -3.91 -1.99 12.87
C LYS A 179 -3.39 -3.40 13.16
N VAL A 180 -2.53 -3.90 12.27
CA VAL A 180 -1.70 -5.09 12.48
C VAL A 180 -0.32 -4.65 12.98
N GLY A 181 0.22 -5.37 13.96
CA GLY A 181 1.55 -5.11 14.52
C GLY A 181 1.52 -4.29 15.81
N PRO A 182 2.67 -3.79 16.29
CA PRO A 182 2.78 -3.16 17.60
C PRO A 182 2.07 -1.80 17.65
N PHE A 183 1.39 -1.52 18.76
CA PHE A 183 0.94 -0.17 19.11
C PHE A 183 2.16 0.61 19.63
N ARG A 184 2.44 1.76 19.00
CA ARG A 184 3.48 2.69 19.43
C ARG A 184 2.84 3.94 20.00
#